data_AF-A0A8C6X8Z5-F1
#
_entry.id   AF-A0A8C6X8Z5-F1
#
_cell.length_a   1.000
_cell.length_b   1.000
_cell.length_c   1.000
_cell.angle_alpha   90.00
_cell.angle_beta   90.00
_cell.angle_gamma   90.00
#
_symmetry.space_group_name_H-M   'P 1'
#
loop_
_entity.id
_entity.type
_entity.pdbx_description
1 polymer ?
#
loop_
_entity_poly.entity_id
_entity_poly.type
_entity_poly.pdbx_seq_one_letter_code
_entity_poly.pdbx_strand_id
1 'polypeptide(L)'
;MSSFLAWVVLLVRIITARPTEKASPAIPEDVKMFLLIQQNVWEENINLTTLSCEELRNQTSITLRVQNQNLTSFPECLPELLERLDLSVNLLPELNSQGVAYLSKLQILSLRQNQIHKMIWGTGNLSHLQFVDLSFNLLSVVPSCITSSLGNLRWLSLAGNPIREIQPFAFSCYPQLHFLNLSSTWLGKDGEMGILESAFAMNVSQHPKSTEEDRKAPINILDLSATFLEMIHEDWMKDLPQLTSFYLTQMPKLRRLDPAVFRNVPMLRELNCQDSHALSLVKTESFHHIPHVASLAFENCNLSNFSPWNLTSSHNLSINLYGNPLVCHCEISWLLSNPDTEREEDTTIPHQSPLPSFTTEVTGTSSFEVSSDLFIPYSRTDSNKNDLSLQDPTKSTSLPNLASTNSLLDYTDDYDYENQQVASVAQTVDLCDYDPCRHLQKPCVDLQKLSSCLCPGMSDEFTIPDPPRFHEVSEMRDTSAQIHWCSPNSAVRFYQLAYRPNGTKKNYTNSGEIYATARRYTLYDLLPGSTYQVCIIAWNKAGSSQTTGWNEHNPPCSTFVTKSSYTSIFAALCATSGVFLIATILLSVCLCKKHKTPHIEQYNTHLVSYKILLLIIP
;
A
#
# COMPACT_ATOMS: atom_id res chain seq x y z
N MET A 1 -47.08 63.15 20.64
CA MET A 1 -46.86 62.18 19.55
C MET A 1 -45.99 61.01 20.02
N SER A 2 -46.51 60.15 20.91
CA SER A 2 -45.78 58.95 21.40
C SER A 2 -46.62 57.65 21.38
N SER A 3 -47.90 57.73 21.05
CA SER A 3 -48.84 56.59 21.09
C SER A 3 -48.94 55.81 19.76
N PHE A 4 -48.46 56.37 18.64
CA PHE A 4 -48.61 55.76 17.31
C PHE A 4 -47.41 54.87 16.91
N LEU A 5 -46.19 55.22 17.33
CA LEU A 5 -44.99 54.40 17.08
C LEU A 5 -45.00 53.08 17.86
N ALA A 6 -45.63 53.05 19.04
CA ALA A 6 -45.76 51.86 19.88
C ALA A 6 -46.62 50.76 19.24
N TRP A 7 -47.60 51.12 18.41
CA TRP A 7 -48.46 50.16 17.71
C TRP A 7 -47.78 49.49 16.50
N VAL A 8 -46.92 50.22 15.79
CA VAL A 8 -46.20 49.68 14.61
C VAL A 8 -45.13 48.66 15.04
N VAL A 9 -44.45 48.88 16.16
CA VAL A 9 -43.46 47.93 16.70
C VAL A 9 -44.13 46.65 17.25
N LEU A 10 -45.39 46.74 17.70
CA LEU A 10 -46.14 45.58 18.21
C LEU A 10 -46.61 44.65 17.07
N LEU A 11 -47.06 45.21 15.94
CA LEU A 11 -47.56 44.42 14.80
C LEU A 11 -46.46 43.66 14.04
N VAL A 12 -45.24 44.20 13.96
CA VAL A 12 -44.07 43.50 13.35
C VAL A 12 -43.53 42.36 14.24
N ARG A 13 -43.97 42.29 15.52
CA ARG A 13 -43.64 41.20 16.46
C ARG A 13 -44.70 40.09 16.54
N ILE A 14 -45.83 40.23 15.85
CA ILE A 14 -46.96 39.27 15.91
C ILE A 14 -47.04 38.36 14.67
N ILE A 15 -46.29 38.66 13.61
CA ILE A 15 -46.06 37.72 12.51
C ILE A 15 -44.69 37.07 12.71
N THR A 16 -44.68 35.74 12.95
CA THR A 16 -43.52 34.84 13.21
C THR A 16 -42.94 34.76 14.64
N ALA A 17 -43.78 34.52 15.65
CA ALA A 17 -43.31 33.94 16.92
C ALA A 17 -44.28 32.89 17.53
N ARG A 18 -43.92 31.60 17.35
CA ARG A 18 -44.08 30.39 18.20
C ARG A 18 -45.15 30.35 19.32
N PRO A 19 -45.85 29.21 19.48
CA PRO A 19 -45.41 28.20 20.50
C PRO A 19 -45.69 26.73 20.10
N THR A 20 -45.36 25.65 20.84
CA THR A 20 -44.17 25.21 21.66
C THR A 20 -44.35 23.72 22.02
N GLU A 21 -43.34 22.85 21.94
CA GLU A 21 -43.33 21.57 22.71
C GLU A 21 -41.91 21.07 23.06
N LYS A 22 -41.79 20.20 24.08
CA LYS A 22 -40.54 19.70 24.70
C LYS A 22 -40.55 18.17 24.83
N ALA A 23 -39.48 17.50 24.41
CA ALA A 23 -38.76 16.41 25.14
C ALA A 23 -37.68 15.75 24.25
N SER A 24 -36.67 15.13 24.90
CA SER A 24 -35.54 14.35 24.31
C SER A 24 -35.92 12.86 24.14
N PRO A 25 -35.07 11.93 23.61
CA PRO A 25 -33.69 12.07 23.06
C PRO A 25 -33.36 11.27 21.76
N ALA A 26 -32.13 11.46 21.22
CA ALA A 26 -31.38 10.57 20.31
C ALA A 26 -31.98 10.36 18.88
N ILE A 27 -31.31 9.87 17.82
CA ILE A 27 -29.96 9.31 17.53
C ILE A 27 -29.44 9.97 16.21
N PRO A 28 -28.12 10.11 15.96
CA PRO A 28 -27.61 10.67 14.69
C PRO A 28 -27.47 9.62 13.57
N GLU A 29 -27.93 9.94 12.35
CA GLU A 29 -27.66 9.15 11.14
C GLU A 29 -26.63 9.84 10.20
N ASP A 30 -25.79 9.01 9.59
CA ASP A 30 -24.94 9.26 8.42
C ASP A 30 -23.92 10.41 8.45
N VAL A 31 -22.96 10.27 9.38
CA VAL A 31 -21.59 10.73 9.10
C VAL A 31 -20.99 9.85 8.00
N LYS A 32 -20.90 10.39 6.78
CA LYS A 32 -20.09 9.79 5.69
C LYS A 32 -18.61 9.75 6.09
N MET A 33 -18.20 8.64 6.70
CA MET A 33 -16.80 8.25 6.81
C MET A 33 -16.28 7.82 5.43
N PHE A 34 -14.96 7.90 5.22
CA PHE A 34 -14.29 7.75 3.91
C PHE A 34 -14.56 8.89 2.92
N LEU A 35 -14.00 10.07 3.22
CA LEU A 35 -13.37 10.86 2.15
C LEU A 35 -12.03 10.21 1.82
N LEU A 36 -12.05 9.13 1.03
CA LEU A 36 -10.88 8.73 0.25
C LEU A 36 -10.49 9.97 -0.58
N ILE A 37 -9.33 10.56 -0.31
CA ILE A 37 -8.80 11.61 -1.20
C ILE A 37 -8.44 10.90 -2.50
N GLN A 38 -9.39 10.88 -3.42
CA GLN A 38 -9.12 10.81 -4.85
C GLN A 38 -8.08 11.90 -5.16
N GLN A 39 -6.90 11.53 -5.67
CA GLN A 39 -5.94 12.45 -6.31
C GLN A 39 -6.55 12.81 -7.67
N ASN A 40 -7.71 13.46 -7.63
CA ASN A 40 -8.24 14.12 -8.79
C ASN A 40 -7.32 15.30 -9.05
N VAL A 41 -6.53 15.13 -10.11
CA VAL A 41 -5.98 16.18 -10.96
C VAL A 41 -5.55 17.41 -10.16
N TRP A 42 -4.40 17.24 -9.54
CA TRP A 42 -3.72 18.25 -8.77
C TRP A 42 -3.07 19.27 -9.75
N GLU A 43 -3.86 20.24 -10.24
CA GLU A 43 -3.46 21.23 -11.26
C GLU A 43 -2.38 22.22 -10.80
N GLU A 44 -1.36 22.40 -11.66
CA GLU A 44 -0.19 23.28 -11.58
C GLU A 44 0.91 22.90 -10.55
N ASN A 45 2.06 22.45 -11.08
CA ASN A 45 3.35 22.40 -10.36
C ASN A 45 4.07 23.73 -10.60
N ILE A 46 4.31 24.50 -9.54
CA ILE A 46 4.97 25.81 -9.63
C ILE A 46 6.44 25.66 -9.29
N ASN A 47 7.32 26.07 -10.21
CA ASN A 47 8.75 26.14 -9.97
C ASN A 47 9.07 27.43 -9.18
N LEU A 48 9.36 27.30 -7.89
CA LEU A 48 9.68 28.44 -7.03
C LEU A 48 10.95 29.20 -7.44
N THR A 49 11.82 28.63 -8.28
CA THR A 49 13.07 29.31 -8.70
C THR A 49 12.85 30.50 -9.64
N THR A 50 11.63 30.68 -10.18
CA THR A 50 11.32 31.75 -11.15
C THR A 50 10.40 32.86 -10.63
N LEU A 51 9.87 32.75 -9.41
CA LEU A 51 8.91 33.72 -8.85
C LEU A 51 9.54 34.50 -7.68
N SER A 52 9.27 35.81 -7.60
CA SER A 52 9.63 36.60 -6.43
C SER A 52 8.65 36.39 -5.26
N CYS A 53 9.09 36.70 -4.04
CA CYS A 53 8.25 36.66 -2.84
C CYS A 53 6.97 37.51 -2.95
N GLU A 54 7.01 38.65 -3.64
CA GLU A 54 5.84 39.52 -3.84
C GLU A 54 4.86 38.91 -4.84
N GLU A 55 5.34 38.35 -5.95
CA GLU A 55 4.51 37.65 -6.93
C GLU A 55 3.86 36.41 -6.33
N LEU A 56 4.59 35.64 -5.50
CA LEU A 56 4.08 34.46 -4.83
C LEU A 56 3.02 34.80 -3.77
N ARG A 57 3.26 35.81 -2.92
CA ARG A 57 2.31 36.22 -1.88
C ARG A 57 1.01 36.80 -2.46
N ASN A 58 1.09 37.44 -3.63
CA ASN A 58 -0.06 38.00 -4.34
C ASN A 58 -0.85 36.96 -5.16
N GLN A 59 -0.42 35.69 -5.23
CA GLN A 59 -1.22 34.64 -5.87
C GLN A 59 -2.51 34.40 -5.09
N THR A 60 -3.62 34.23 -5.82
CA THR A 60 -4.91 33.78 -5.26
C THR A 60 -5.04 32.25 -5.24
N SER A 61 -3.95 31.53 -5.52
CA SER A 61 -3.93 30.07 -5.62
C SER A 61 -4.28 29.40 -4.30
N ILE A 62 -5.44 28.75 -4.28
CA ILE A 62 -5.96 27.94 -3.17
C ILE A 62 -5.10 26.69 -2.92
N THR A 63 -4.38 26.24 -3.97
CA THR A 63 -3.52 25.06 -3.93
C THR A 63 -2.15 25.39 -4.52
N LEU A 64 -1.08 24.91 -3.89
CA LEU A 64 0.31 25.10 -4.33
C LEU A 64 1.06 23.77 -4.22
N ARG A 65 1.81 23.42 -5.26
CA ARG A 65 2.66 22.23 -5.27
C ARG A 65 4.05 22.56 -5.75
N VAL A 66 5.00 22.11 -4.95
CA VAL A 66 6.43 22.31 -5.16
C VAL A 66 7.12 20.97 -4.86
N GLN A 67 6.73 19.93 -5.61
CA GLN A 67 7.31 18.60 -5.48
C GLN A 67 8.64 18.49 -6.22
N ASN A 68 9.57 17.68 -5.70
CA ASN A 68 10.81 17.32 -6.40
C ASN A 68 11.65 18.53 -6.86
N GLN A 69 11.71 19.59 -6.05
CA GLN A 69 12.50 20.80 -6.30
C GLN A 69 13.79 20.87 -5.45
N ASN A 70 14.16 19.77 -4.79
CA ASN A 70 15.31 19.68 -3.88
C ASN A 70 15.32 20.76 -2.78
N LEU A 71 14.14 21.20 -2.30
CA LEU A 71 14.07 22.23 -1.27
C LEU A 71 14.74 21.78 0.03
N THR A 72 15.76 22.50 0.48
CA THR A 72 16.47 22.27 1.75
C THR A 72 15.93 23.12 2.91
N SER A 73 15.01 24.04 2.63
CA SER A 73 14.38 24.94 3.59
C SER A 73 12.92 25.16 3.22
N PHE A 74 12.05 25.31 4.22
CA PHE A 74 10.62 25.60 3.97
C PHE A 74 10.49 26.93 3.21
N PRO A 75 9.68 27.02 2.15
CA PRO A 75 9.57 28.23 1.36
C PRO A 75 8.92 29.38 2.15
N GLU A 76 9.55 30.55 2.11
CA GLU A 76 8.99 31.78 2.67
C GLU A 76 7.97 32.39 1.70
N CYS A 77 7.17 33.36 2.18
CA CYS A 77 6.25 34.15 1.35
C CYS A 77 5.12 33.38 0.63
N LEU A 78 4.61 32.27 1.20
CA LEU A 78 3.47 31.56 0.65
C LEU A 78 2.16 32.37 0.72
N PRO A 79 1.16 32.12 -0.14
CA PRO A 79 -0.12 32.83 -0.11
C PRO A 79 -0.88 32.59 1.21
N GLU A 80 -1.40 33.65 1.84
CA GLU A 80 -2.17 33.54 3.09
C GLU A 80 -3.54 32.84 2.91
N LEU A 81 -4.05 32.82 1.68
CA LEU A 81 -5.30 32.17 1.27
C LEU A 81 -5.15 30.68 0.95
N LEU A 82 -3.94 30.13 1.09
CA LEU A 82 -3.64 28.76 0.69
C LEU A 82 -4.39 27.73 1.55
N GLU A 83 -5.21 26.88 0.93
CA GLU A 83 -5.90 25.76 1.58
C GLU A 83 -5.15 24.45 1.45
N ARG A 84 -4.32 24.27 0.41
CA ARG A 84 -3.62 23.00 0.15
C ARG A 84 -2.17 23.25 -0.25
N LEU A 85 -1.23 22.67 0.50
CA LEU A 85 0.20 22.78 0.26
C LEU A 85 0.82 21.39 0.12
N ASP A 86 1.48 21.13 -1.01
CA ASP A 86 2.29 19.91 -1.21
C ASP A 86 3.76 20.27 -1.45
N LEU A 87 4.59 19.86 -0.50
CA LEU A 87 6.06 19.95 -0.53
C LEU A 87 6.70 18.56 -0.51
N SER A 88 5.98 17.53 -0.94
CA SER A 88 6.50 16.16 -0.95
C SER A 88 7.68 15.96 -1.91
N VAL A 89 8.51 14.95 -1.63
CA VAL A 89 9.71 14.62 -2.40
C VAL A 89 10.68 15.82 -2.43
N ASN A 90 11.07 16.32 -1.26
CA ASN A 90 12.08 17.37 -1.12
C ASN A 90 13.12 16.98 -0.06
N LEU A 91 13.97 17.92 0.35
CA LEU A 91 15.10 17.68 1.26
C LEU A 91 14.93 18.48 2.56
N LEU A 92 13.69 18.78 2.99
CA LEU A 92 13.41 19.59 4.16
C LEU A 92 13.87 18.87 5.44
N PRO A 93 14.84 19.39 6.21
CA PRO A 93 15.35 18.74 7.42
C PRO A 93 14.44 18.95 8.63
N GLU A 94 13.64 20.02 8.62
CA GLU A 94 12.69 20.39 9.66
C GLU A 94 11.55 21.24 9.06
N LEU A 95 10.42 21.32 9.76
CA LEU A 95 9.33 22.23 9.42
C LEU A 95 9.46 23.51 10.25
N ASN A 96 9.67 24.65 9.60
CA ASN A 96 9.61 25.95 10.28
C ASN A 96 8.16 26.20 10.73
N SER A 97 7.89 26.04 12.03
CA SER A 97 6.54 26.15 12.57
C SER A 97 5.95 27.56 12.48
N GLN A 98 6.80 28.60 12.45
CA GLN A 98 6.38 29.98 12.12
C GLN A 98 5.96 30.09 10.64
N GLY A 99 6.67 29.39 9.76
CA GLY A 99 6.42 29.35 8.31
C GLY A 99 5.09 28.71 7.91
N VAL A 100 4.52 27.85 8.75
CA VAL A 100 3.17 27.29 8.56
C VAL A 100 2.13 28.06 9.38
N ALA A 101 2.49 28.61 10.54
CA ALA A 101 1.58 29.27 11.48
C ALA A 101 0.70 30.39 10.90
N TYR A 102 1.17 31.12 9.89
CA TYR A 102 0.40 32.20 9.25
C TYR A 102 -0.62 31.71 8.21
N LEU A 103 -0.51 30.47 7.75
CA LEU A 103 -1.41 29.85 6.76
C LEU A 103 -2.73 29.41 7.42
N SER A 104 -3.46 30.37 7.98
CA SER A 104 -4.66 30.14 8.79
C SER A 104 -5.80 29.43 8.04
N LYS A 105 -5.76 29.41 6.70
CA LYS A 105 -6.71 28.73 5.81
C LYS A 105 -6.29 27.32 5.40
N LEU A 106 -5.08 26.87 5.74
CA LEU A 106 -4.54 25.60 5.31
C LEU A 106 -5.37 24.43 5.86
N GLN A 107 -5.89 23.59 4.97
CA GLN A 107 -6.68 22.40 5.23
C GLN A 107 -5.87 21.11 5.00
N ILE A 108 -4.98 21.12 4.00
CA ILE A 108 -4.17 19.96 3.59
C ILE A 108 -2.69 20.36 3.54
N LEU A 109 -1.85 19.60 4.24
CA LEU A 109 -0.39 19.73 4.21
C LEU A 109 0.26 18.38 3.90
N SER A 110 0.95 18.30 2.77
CA SER A 110 1.78 17.15 2.40
C SER A 110 3.26 17.51 2.51
N LEU A 111 3.97 16.76 3.34
CA LEU A 111 5.42 16.84 3.58
C LEU A 111 6.08 15.46 3.38
N ARG A 112 5.39 14.54 2.71
CA ARG A 112 5.83 13.16 2.46
C ARG A 112 7.19 13.09 1.76
N GLN A 113 8.02 12.10 2.10
CA GLN A 113 9.34 11.89 1.48
C GLN A 113 10.22 13.15 1.56
N ASN A 114 10.45 13.62 2.79
CA ASN A 114 11.39 14.67 3.15
C ASN A 114 12.42 14.15 4.16
N GLN A 115 13.25 15.03 4.74
CA GLN A 115 14.26 14.68 5.75
C GLN A 115 13.88 15.15 7.16
N ILE A 116 12.57 15.33 7.43
CA ILE A 116 12.08 15.93 8.68
C ILE A 116 12.38 14.99 9.84
N HIS A 117 13.37 15.33 10.65
CA HIS A 117 13.80 14.53 11.81
C HIS A 117 13.16 14.98 13.13
N LYS A 118 12.69 16.23 13.18
CA LYS A 118 12.00 16.83 14.32
C LYS A 118 10.88 17.75 13.84
N MET A 119 9.74 17.69 14.51
CA MET A 119 8.61 18.57 14.24
C MET A 119 7.84 18.86 15.53
N ILE A 120 7.50 20.12 15.75
CA ILE A 120 6.67 20.60 16.84
C ILE A 120 5.72 21.66 16.27
N TRP A 121 4.42 21.51 16.49
CA TRP A 121 3.43 22.49 16.10
C TRP A 121 3.56 23.75 16.95
N GLY A 122 3.79 24.87 16.28
CA GLY A 122 4.03 26.18 16.90
C GLY A 122 2.76 26.84 17.43
N THR A 123 2.87 28.11 17.81
CA THR A 123 1.78 28.91 18.39
C THR A 123 0.75 29.42 17.35
N GLY A 124 0.78 28.87 16.13
CA GLY A 124 -0.06 29.28 15.02
C GLY A 124 -1.48 28.70 15.08
N ASN A 125 -2.47 29.49 14.68
CA ASN A 125 -3.86 29.04 14.66
C ASN A 125 -4.17 28.25 13.36
N LEU A 126 -3.69 27.00 13.29
CA LEU A 126 -3.97 26.05 12.22
C LEU A 126 -5.37 25.40 12.38
N SER A 127 -6.38 26.20 12.70
CA SER A 127 -7.74 25.74 12.99
C SER A 127 -8.46 25.12 11.80
N HIS A 128 -8.02 25.32 10.57
CA HIS A 128 -8.63 24.71 9.39
C HIS A 128 -7.95 23.40 8.95
N LEU A 129 -6.80 23.04 9.55
CA LEU A 129 -5.97 21.91 9.10
C LEU A 129 -6.64 20.58 9.44
N GLN A 130 -6.95 19.80 8.41
CA GLN A 130 -7.72 18.56 8.48
C GLN A 130 -6.90 17.32 8.11
N PHE A 131 -5.90 17.49 7.22
CA PHE A 131 -5.09 16.41 6.67
C PHE A 131 -3.60 16.76 6.72
N VAL A 132 -2.78 15.89 7.30
CA VAL A 132 -1.32 16.01 7.34
C VAL A 132 -0.66 14.69 6.92
N ASP A 133 0.12 14.71 5.84
CA ASP A 133 0.99 13.60 5.46
C ASP A 133 2.46 13.92 5.78
N LEU A 134 3.00 13.21 6.76
CA LEU A 134 4.41 13.24 7.19
C LEU A 134 5.12 11.92 6.89
N SER A 135 4.55 11.06 6.04
CA SER A 135 5.12 9.75 5.75
C SER A 135 6.51 9.80 5.09
N PHE A 136 7.30 8.75 5.31
CA PHE A 136 8.66 8.59 4.79
C PHE A 136 9.58 9.79 5.11
N ASN A 137 9.53 10.24 6.37
CA ASN A 137 10.44 11.22 6.94
C ASN A 137 11.38 10.53 7.96
N LEU A 138 12.10 11.33 8.77
CA LEU A 138 13.08 10.87 9.75
C LEU A 138 12.60 11.06 11.21
N LEU A 139 11.29 11.21 11.44
CA LEU A 139 10.73 11.45 12.77
C LEU A 139 10.95 10.24 13.69
N SER A 140 11.62 10.45 14.83
CA SER A 140 11.80 9.41 15.85
C SER A 140 10.67 9.35 16.89
N VAL A 141 9.80 10.37 16.91
CA VAL A 141 8.68 10.54 17.86
C VAL A 141 7.47 11.18 17.16
N VAL A 142 6.28 10.99 17.73
CA VAL A 142 5.05 11.69 17.28
C VAL A 142 5.21 13.20 17.50
N PRO A 143 4.90 14.07 16.50
CA PRO A 143 4.98 15.51 16.69
C PRO A 143 3.99 16.00 17.76
N SER A 144 4.43 16.91 18.63
CA SER A 144 3.63 17.52 19.69
C SER A 144 3.31 18.99 19.40
N CYS A 145 2.43 19.62 20.20
CA CYS A 145 2.17 21.06 20.16
C CYS A 145 2.60 21.74 21.47
N ILE A 146 2.93 23.04 21.38
CA ILE A 146 3.38 23.84 22.53
C ILE A 146 2.20 24.50 23.26
N THR A 147 1.31 25.20 22.54
CA THR A 147 0.26 26.05 23.14
C THR A 147 -1.15 25.76 22.64
N SER A 148 -1.30 25.12 21.49
CA SER A 148 -2.59 24.98 20.80
C SER A 148 -2.66 23.64 20.09
N SER A 149 -3.71 22.87 20.36
CA SER A 149 -3.99 21.62 19.66
C SER A 149 -4.53 21.90 18.26
N LEU A 150 -4.29 20.96 17.35
CA LEU A 150 -4.86 20.98 15.99
C LEU A 150 -6.28 20.44 16.06
N GLY A 151 -7.18 21.26 16.60
CA GLY A 151 -8.54 20.86 16.98
C GLY A 151 -9.45 20.37 15.85
N ASN A 152 -9.05 20.50 14.58
CA ASN A 152 -9.78 19.99 13.42
C ASN A 152 -9.01 18.95 12.58
N LEU A 153 -7.82 18.51 13.03
CA LEU A 153 -7.06 17.49 12.29
C LEU A 153 -7.75 16.13 12.41
N ARG A 154 -8.16 15.58 11.26
CA ARG A 154 -8.91 14.30 11.17
C ARG A 154 -8.07 13.16 10.62
N TRP A 155 -7.04 13.47 9.83
CA TRP A 155 -6.19 12.48 9.15
C TRP A 155 -4.72 12.82 9.37
N LEU A 156 -3.96 11.85 9.87
CA LEU A 156 -2.52 11.95 10.07
C LEU A 156 -1.82 10.67 9.58
N SER A 157 -0.83 10.83 8.71
CA SER A 157 0.10 9.75 8.36
C SER A 157 1.51 10.06 8.85
N LEU A 158 2.05 9.13 9.62
CA LEU A 158 3.44 9.07 10.09
C LEU A 158 4.15 7.83 9.51
N ALA A 159 3.56 7.18 8.49
CA ALA A 159 4.04 5.92 7.92
C ALA A 159 5.52 5.99 7.50
N GLY A 160 6.29 4.91 7.68
CA GLY A 160 7.68 4.83 7.23
C GLY A 160 8.68 5.74 7.96
N ASN A 161 8.30 6.34 9.09
CA ASN A 161 9.21 7.10 9.96
C ASN A 161 9.90 6.18 10.98
N PRO A 162 11.13 6.49 11.44
CA PRO A 162 11.87 5.71 12.44
C PRO A 162 11.33 5.85 13.88
N ILE A 163 10.02 5.98 14.06
CA ILE A 163 9.35 6.05 15.37
C ILE A 163 9.51 4.71 16.08
N ARG A 164 10.16 4.71 17.23
CA ARG A 164 10.47 3.52 18.03
C ARG A 164 9.46 3.28 19.14
N GLU A 165 8.85 4.35 19.64
CA GLU A 165 7.98 4.33 20.81
C GLU A 165 6.84 5.35 20.66
N ILE A 166 5.65 5.01 21.18
CA ILE A 166 4.55 5.95 21.39
C ILE A 166 4.41 6.20 22.90
N GLN A 167 4.68 7.44 23.31
CA GLN A 167 4.58 7.91 24.69
C GLN A 167 3.11 8.11 25.13
N PRO A 168 2.81 8.05 26.45
CA PRO A 168 1.49 8.37 26.97
C PRO A 168 1.00 9.74 26.49
N PHE A 169 -0.28 9.82 26.14
CA PHE A 169 -0.95 11.02 25.66
C PHE A 169 -0.40 11.64 24.35
N ALA A 170 0.44 10.92 23.59
CA ALA A 170 1.12 11.44 22.40
C ALA A 170 0.19 12.10 21.36
N PHE A 171 -1.05 11.60 21.23
CA PHE A 171 -2.04 12.11 20.28
C PHE A 171 -2.97 13.20 20.84
N SER A 172 -2.77 13.66 22.09
CA SER A 172 -3.56 14.75 22.69
C SER A 172 -3.48 16.08 21.93
N CYS A 173 -2.49 16.22 21.04
CA CYS A 173 -2.39 17.35 20.12
C CYS A 173 -3.49 17.36 19.03
N TYR A 174 -4.14 16.21 18.80
CA TYR A 174 -5.06 15.96 17.69
C TYR A 174 -6.42 15.44 18.20
N PRO A 175 -7.17 16.24 18.99
CA PRO A 175 -8.36 15.77 19.73
C PRO A 175 -9.57 15.44 18.85
N GLN A 176 -9.44 15.49 17.51
CA GLN A 176 -10.45 15.11 16.52
C GLN A 176 -9.87 14.16 15.46
N LEU A 177 -8.79 13.43 15.78
CA LEU A 177 -8.13 12.52 14.85
C LEU A 177 -8.96 11.24 14.65
N HIS A 178 -9.43 11.01 13.42
CA HIS A 178 -10.24 9.84 13.05
C HIS A 178 -9.41 8.76 12.35
N PHE A 179 -8.42 9.16 11.55
CA PHE A 179 -7.51 8.25 10.83
C PHE A 179 -6.07 8.50 11.25
N LEU A 180 -5.38 7.42 11.64
CA LEU A 180 -3.97 7.42 12.01
C LEU A 180 -3.22 6.29 11.32
N ASN A 181 -2.20 6.64 10.53
CA ASN A 181 -1.28 5.66 9.94
C ASN A 181 0.11 5.73 10.60
N LEU A 182 0.51 4.63 11.24
CA LEU A 182 1.82 4.37 11.86
C LEU A 182 2.53 3.18 11.20
N SER A 183 2.10 2.77 10.00
CA SER A 183 2.67 1.62 9.29
C SER A 183 4.15 1.82 8.95
N SER A 184 4.90 0.73 8.80
CA SER A 184 6.34 0.73 8.50
C SER A 184 7.21 1.54 9.49
N THR A 185 6.71 1.82 10.70
CA THR A 185 7.50 2.43 11.79
C THR A 185 8.32 1.37 12.53
N TRP A 186 9.18 1.79 13.46
CA TRP A 186 10.10 0.90 14.18
C TRP A 186 9.55 0.44 15.55
N LEU A 187 8.25 0.58 15.79
CA LEU A 187 7.56 0.05 16.97
C LEU A 187 7.81 -1.46 17.10
N GLY A 188 8.33 -1.91 18.25
CA GLY A 188 8.67 -3.32 18.54
C GLY A 188 9.98 -3.84 17.92
N LYS A 189 10.74 -3.01 17.20
CA LYS A 189 11.87 -3.48 16.38
C LYS A 189 12.97 -4.15 17.20
N ASP A 190 13.37 -3.48 18.28
CA ASP A 190 14.49 -3.88 19.14
C ASP A 190 14.04 -4.50 20.49
N GLY A 191 12.76 -4.90 20.61
CA GLY A 191 12.21 -5.61 21.78
C GLY A 191 11.94 -4.76 23.03
N GLU A 192 12.54 -3.57 23.15
CA GLU A 192 12.41 -2.71 24.33
C GLU A 192 11.40 -1.55 24.19
N MET A 193 11.08 -1.12 22.97
CA MET A 193 10.25 0.06 22.69
C MET A 193 9.06 -0.26 21.78
N GLY A 194 7.88 0.29 22.10
CA GLY A 194 6.61 -0.02 21.44
C GLY A 194 5.53 1.01 21.76
N ILE A 195 4.29 0.57 21.96
CA ILE A 195 3.18 1.47 22.33
C ILE A 195 2.97 1.35 23.85
N LEU A 196 3.15 2.45 24.59
CA LEU A 196 3.03 2.48 26.05
C LEU A 196 1.56 2.57 26.50
N GLU A 197 1.29 2.30 27.79
CA GLU A 197 -0.04 2.52 28.38
C GLU A 197 -0.49 3.98 28.20
N SER A 198 -1.79 4.20 27.95
CA SER A 198 -2.37 5.52 27.70
C SER A 198 -1.77 6.28 26.51
N ALA A 199 -1.09 5.59 25.57
CA ALA A 199 -0.47 6.20 24.39
C ALA A 199 -1.46 6.98 23.51
N PHE A 200 -2.69 6.48 23.37
CA PHE A 200 -3.73 7.12 22.58
C PHE A 200 -4.67 7.98 23.42
N ALA A 201 -4.66 7.84 24.75
CA ALA A 201 -5.50 8.63 25.65
C ALA A 201 -5.35 10.15 25.46
N MET A 202 -6.45 10.87 25.69
CA MET A 202 -6.51 12.33 25.67
C MET A 202 -6.17 12.92 27.03
N ASN A 203 -5.32 13.95 27.06
CA ASN A 203 -4.95 14.67 28.28
C ASN A 203 -6.02 15.70 28.67
N VAL A 204 -7.03 15.26 29.43
CA VAL A 204 -8.16 16.09 29.89
C VAL A 204 -7.88 16.89 31.17
N SER A 205 -6.60 17.05 31.55
CA SER A 205 -6.19 17.62 32.85
C SER A 205 -6.67 19.06 33.15
N GLN A 206 -7.20 19.77 32.16
CA GLN A 206 -7.75 21.12 32.32
C GLN A 206 -9.23 21.15 32.77
N HIS A 207 -9.92 20.01 32.88
CA HIS A 207 -11.33 19.95 33.27
C HIS A 207 -11.56 19.22 34.61
N PRO A 208 -11.95 19.93 35.70
CA PRO A 208 -12.11 19.35 37.04
C PRO A 208 -13.33 18.42 37.21
N LYS A 209 -13.90 17.94 36.10
CA LYS A 209 -15.00 16.96 36.02
C LYS A 209 -14.78 15.91 34.93
N SER A 210 -13.57 15.80 34.36
CA SER A 210 -13.28 14.83 33.31
C SER A 210 -13.52 13.40 33.80
N THR A 211 -14.36 12.67 33.08
CA THR A 211 -14.61 11.25 33.24
C THR A 211 -13.55 10.42 32.52
N GLU A 212 -13.55 9.09 32.72
CA GLU A 212 -12.71 8.21 31.88
C GLU A 212 -13.18 8.20 30.42
N GLU A 213 -14.46 8.52 30.14
CA GLU A 213 -14.97 8.60 28.77
C GLU A 213 -14.31 9.75 27.99
N ASP A 214 -14.07 10.88 28.65
CA ASP A 214 -13.40 12.05 28.04
C ASP A 214 -11.93 11.79 27.67
N ARG A 215 -11.33 10.70 28.18
CA ARG A 215 -9.94 10.31 27.88
C ARG A 215 -9.80 9.45 26.63
N LYS A 216 -10.89 8.92 26.08
CA LYS A 216 -10.84 8.03 24.90
C LYS A 216 -10.60 8.83 23.61
N ALA A 217 -9.82 8.26 22.71
CA ALA A 217 -9.52 8.87 21.42
C ALA A 217 -10.67 8.64 20.41
N PRO A 218 -10.97 9.61 19.54
CA PRO A 218 -11.97 9.46 18.47
C PRO A 218 -11.44 8.72 17.23
N ILE A 219 -10.38 7.91 17.37
CA ILE A 219 -9.73 7.23 16.24
C ILE A 219 -10.62 6.06 15.76
N ASN A 220 -11.09 6.16 14.52
CA ASN A 220 -11.89 5.13 13.85
C ASN A 220 -11.05 4.18 13.00
N ILE A 221 -9.89 4.62 12.52
CA ILE A 221 -9.01 3.85 11.62
C ILE A 221 -7.57 3.93 12.13
N LEU A 222 -7.00 2.77 12.43
CA LEU A 222 -5.61 2.64 12.87
C LEU A 222 -4.87 1.65 11.96
N ASP A 223 -3.76 2.09 11.39
CA ASP A 223 -2.85 1.25 10.61
C ASP A 223 -1.49 1.13 11.31
N LEU A 224 -1.18 -0.08 11.77
CA LEU A 224 0.13 -0.46 12.35
C LEU A 224 0.88 -1.45 11.44
N SER A 225 0.48 -1.61 10.18
CA SER A 225 1.04 -2.59 9.24
C SER A 225 2.56 -2.47 9.09
N ALA A 226 3.27 -3.56 8.84
CA ALA A 226 4.73 -3.60 8.70
C ALA A 226 5.50 -3.00 9.90
N THR A 227 4.92 -2.97 11.09
CA THR A 227 5.63 -2.72 12.36
C THR A 227 6.08 -4.03 12.99
N PHE A 228 6.95 -3.96 13.98
CA PHE A 228 7.64 -5.10 14.57
C PHE A 228 7.05 -5.52 15.93
N LEU A 229 5.79 -5.15 16.22
CA LEU A 229 5.10 -5.53 17.45
C LEU A 229 4.89 -7.05 17.51
N GLU A 230 5.25 -7.69 18.62
CA GLU A 230 5.08 -9.14 18.80
C GLU A 230 3.65 -9.52 19.21
N MET A 231 2.96 -8.60 19.90
CA MET A 231 1.57 -8.72 20.34
C MET A 231 0.91 -7.34 20.46
N ILE A 232 -0.42 -7.32 20.46
CA ILE A 232 -1.25 -6.15 20.71
C ILE A 232 -1.69 -6.17 22.18
N HIS A 233 -1.42 -5.10 22.93
CA HIS A 233 -1.69 -5.04 24.38
C HIS A 233 -3.02 -4.34 24.68
N GLU A 234 -3.72 -4.81 25.71
CA GLU A 234 -4.97 -4.20 26.22
C GLU A 234 -4.76 -2.75 26.71
N ASP A 235 -3.58 -2.47 27.30
CA ASP A 235 -3.26 -1.24 28.03
C ASP A 235 -3.39 0.06 27.22
N TRP A 236 -3.31 -0.02 25.90
CA TRP A 236 -3.50 1.10 24.97
C TRP A 236 -4.69 0.89 24.01
N MET A 237 -5.23 -0.33 23.91
CA MET A 237 -6.46 -0.59 23.14
C MET A 237 -7.70 -0.03 23.86
N LYS A 238 -7.68 0.05 25.20
CA LYS A 238 -8.75 0.68 26.02
C LYS A 238 -9.03 2.14 25.67
N ASP A 239 -8.04 2.82 25.08
CA ASP A 239 -8.12 4.21 24.64
C ASP A 239 -8.91 4.38 23.31
N LEU A 240 -9.21 3.29 22.59
CA LEU A 240 -9.65 3.29 21.18
C LEU A 240 -11.08 2.71 20.95
N PRO A 241 -12.11 3.06 21.73
CA PRO A 241 -13.43 2.39 21.68
C PRO A 241 -14.21 2.61 20.36
N GLN A 242 -13.84 3.63 19.59
CA GLN A 242 -14.47 3.98 18.31
C GLN A 242 -13.79 3.32 17.10
N LEU A 243 -12.81 2.44 17.32
CA LEU A 243 -12.05 1.80 16.25
C LEU A 243 -12.96 0.90 15.40
N THR A 244 -13.05 1.21 14.10
CA THR A 244 -13.86 0.50 13.10
C THR A 244 -13.02 -0.34 12.15
N SER A 245 -11.78 0.11 11.85
CA SER A 245 -10.89 -0.56 10.89
C SER A 245 -9.50 -0.64 11.49
N PHE A 246 -8.95 -1.85 11.60
CA PHE A 246 -7.64 -2.10 12.20
C PHE A 246 -6.75 -2.90 11.25
N TYR A 247 -5.69 -2.24 10.76
CA TYR A 247 -4.74 -2.83 9.82
C TYR A 247 -3.46 -3.24 10.54
N LEU A 248 -3.16 -4.53 10.44
CA LEU A 248 -2.04 -5.27 11.02
C LEU A 248 -1.41 -6.14 9.92
N THR A 249 -1.25 -5.60 8.72
CA THR A 249 -0.73 -6.35 7.56
C THR A 249 0.79 -6.43 7.57
N GLN A 250 1.37 -7.47 6.95
CA GLN A 250 2.82 -7.65 6.79
C GLN A 250 3.62 -7.53 8.11
N MET A 251 3.07 -7.98 9.24
CA MET A 251 3.70 -7.86 10.56
C MET A 251 4.74 -8.97 10.78
N PRO A 252 6.06 -8.70 10.68
CA PRO A 252 7.09 -9.74 10.75
C PRO A 252 7.21 -10.47 12.09
N LYS A 253 6.68 -9.91 13.19
CA LYS A 253 6.79 -10.50 14.53
C LYS A 253 5.46 -10.81 15.24
N LEU A 254 4.32 -10.34 14.73
CA LEU A 254 3.03 -10.47 15.43
C LEU A 254 2.64 -11.95 15.53
N ARG A 255 2.61 -12.52 16.74
CA ARG A 255 2.38 -13.98 16.92
C ARG A 255 0.94 -14.33 17.26
N ARG A 256 0.24 -13.45 17.98
CA ARG A 256 -1.10 -13.69 18.50
C ARG A 256 -1.93 -12.43 18.62
N LEU A 257 -3.25 -12.59 18.57
CA LEU A 257 -4.24 -11.59 18.97
C LEU A 257 -4.94 -12.07 20.23
N ASP A 258 -4.69 -11.38 21.35
CA ASP A 258 -5.21 -11.78 22.67
C ASP A 258 -6.69 -11.35 22.85
N PRO A 259 -7.54 -12.16 23.52
CA PRO A 259 -8.98 -11.91 23.69
C PRO A 259 -9.37 -10.53 24.21
N ALA A 260 -8.50 -9.94 25.03
CA ALA A 260 -8.75 -8.67 25.68
C ALA A 260 -8.69 -7.47 24.71
N VAL A 261 -8.01 -7.60 23.57
CA VAL A 261 -7.99 -6.59 22.51
C VAL A 261 -9.42 -6.30 22.04
N PHE A 262 -10.20 -7.35 21.76
CA PHE A 262 -11.55 -7.25 21.19
C PHE A 262 -12.59 -6.71 22.17
N ARG A 263 -12.40 -6.86 23.49
CA ARG A 263 -13.26 -6.25 24.51
C ARG A 263 -13.29 -4.72 24.42
N ASN A 264 -12.20 -4.12 23.98
CA ASN A 264 -11.99 -2.68 24.02
C ASN A 264 -12.41 -1.97 22.71
N VAL A 265 -12.75 -2.72 21.65
CA VAL A 265 -13.09 -2.17 20.31
C VAL A 265 -14.42 -2.69 19.76
N PRO A 266 -15.55 -2.53 20.47
CA PRO A 266 -16.83 -3.15 20.09
C PRO A 266 -17.38 -2.67 18.73
N MET A 267 -16.90 -1.54 18.22
CA MET A 267 -17.30 -0.95 16.93
C MET A 267 -16.53 -1.51 15.72
N LEU A 268 -15.63 -2.49 15.92
CA LEU A 268 -14.77 -3.01 14.86
C LEU A 268 -15.57 -3.70 13.75
N ARG A 269 -15.33 -3.28 12.50
CA ARG A 269 -15.94 -3.76 11.26
C ARG A 269 -14.95 -4.49 10.36
N GLU A 270 -13.72 -3.97 10.27
CA GLU A 270 -12.63 -4.57 9.50
C GLU A 270 -11.43 -4.86 10.40
N LEU A 271 -10.96 -6.11 10.35
CA LEU A 271 -9.66 -6.53 10.89
C LEU A 271 -8.87 -7.17 9.76
N ASN A 272 -7.73 -6.56 9.43
CA ASN A 272 -6.88 -7.03 8.34
C ASN A 272 -5.48 -7.33 8.84
N CYS A 273 -5.15 -8.62 8.88
CA CYS A 273 -3.86 -9.19 9.27
C CYS A 273 -3.13 -9.84 8.09
N GLN A 274 -3.50 -9.52 6.84
CA GLN A 274 -2.91 -10.13 5.64
C GLN A 274 -1.37 -10.09 5.64
N ASP A 275 -0.73 -11.17 5.17
CA ASP A 275 0.72 -11.34 5.01
C ASP A 275 1.50 -11.25 6.35
N SER A 276 0.82 -11.33 7.49
CA SER A 276 1.45 -11.41 8.82
C SER A 276 1.83 -12.86 9.16
N HIS A 277 2.80 -13.41 8.42
CA HIS A 277 3.21 -14.83 8.47
C HIS A 277 3.60 -15.35 9.88
N ALA A 278 3.91 -14.48 10.84
CA ALA A 278 4.18 -14.88 12.23
C ALA A 278 2.90 -15.21 13.04
N LEU A 279 1.73 -14.76 12.59
CA LEU A 279 0.47 -14.83 13.32
C LEU A 279 -0.09 -16.25 13.25
N SER A 280 -0.01 -16.97 14.37
CA SER A 280 -0.43 -18.37 14.47
C SER A 280 -1.54 -18.64 15.48
N LEU A 281 -1.86 -17.67 16.35
CA LEU A 281 -2.89 -17.82 17.38
C LEU A 281 -3.88 -16.65 17.36
N VAL A 282 -5.11 -16.92 16.93
CA VAL A 282 -6.25 -16.00 17.01
C VAL A 282 -7.38 -16.70 17.75
N LYS A 283 -7.75 -16.18 18.92
CA LYS A 283 -8.85 -16.72 19.73
C LYS A 283 -10.19 -16.16 19.23
N THR A 284 -10.67 -16.70 18.11
CA THR A 284 -11.92 -16.31 17.43
C THR A 284 -13.15 -16.37 18.33
N GLU A 285 -13.15 -17.23 19.35
CA GLU A 285 -14.12 -17.23 20.47
C GLU A 285 -14.38 -15.83 21.03
N SER A 286 -13.39 -14.95 21.00
CA SER A 286 -13.43 -13.57 21.52
C SER A 286 -14.17 -12.57 20.61
N PHE A 287 -14.51 -12.97 19.38
CA PHE A 287 -15.16 -12.10 18.40
C PHE A 287 -16.62 -11.78 18.74
N HIS A 288 -17.21 -12.45 19.74
CA HIS A 288 -18.49 -12.03 20.33
C HIS A 288 -18.46 -10.60 20.92
N HIS A 289 -17.28 -10.05 21.22
CA HIS A 289 -17.13 -8.65 21.64
C HIS A 289 -17.14 -7.64 20.47
N ILE A 290 -17.02 -8.09 19.21
CA ILE A 290 -17.02 -7.25 18.00
C ILE A 290 -18.21 -7.58 17.07
N PRO A 291 -19.47 -7.39 17.52
CA PRO A 291 -20.67 -7.83 16.81
C PRO A 291 -20.89 -7.14 15.45
N HIS A 292 -20.15 -6.08 15.14
CA HIS A 292 -20.27 -5.35 13.88
C HIS A 292 -19.24 -5.77 12.82
N VAL A 293 -18.48 -6.83 13.07
CA VAL A 293 -17.45 -7.32 12.15
C VAL A 293 -18.06 -7.78 10.82
N ALA A 294 -17.51 -7.27 9.72
CA ALA A 294 -17.95 -7.55 8.35
C ALA A 294 -16.79 -8.05 7.46
N SER A 295 -15.53 -7.73 7.81
CA SER A 295 -14.35 -8.17 7.08
C SER A 295 -13.26 -8.69 8.03
N LEU A 296 -12.86 -9.94 7.83
CA LEU A 296 -11.76 -10.61 8.52
C LEU A 296 -10.77 -11.13 7.48
N ALA A 297 -9.66 -10.41 7.29
CA ALA A 297 -8.60 -10.83 6.36
C ALA A 297 -7.40 -11.39 7.14
N PHE A 298 -7.22 -12.71 7.10
CA PHE A 298 -6.07 -13.42 7.67
C PHE A 298 -5.25 -14.14 6.59
N GLU A 299 -5.28 -13.64 5.36
CA GLU A 299 -4.55 -14.21 4.23
C GLU A 299 -3.04 -14.33 4.51
N ASN A 300 -2.46 -15.46 4.13
CA ASN A 300 -1.04 -15.81 4.29
C ASN A 300 -0.52 -15.71 5.74
N CYS A 301 -1.39 -15.85 6.75
CA CYS A 301 -0.96 -16.07 8.14
C CYS A 301 -0.49 -17.52 8.38
N ASN A 302 -0.18 -17.86 9.64
CA ASN A 302 0.24 -19.20 10.08
C ASN A 302 -0.81 -19.85 11.00
N LEU A 303 -2.11 -19.61 10.73
CA LEU A 303 -3.21 -20.15 11.53
C LEU A 303 -3.42 -21.64 11.24
N SER A 304 -3.50 -22.46 12.30
CA SER A 304 -3.81 -23.89 12.20
C SER A 304 -5.26 -24.23 12.56
N ASN A 305 -5.97 -23.34 13.26
CA ASN A 305 -7.37 -23.48 13.67
C ASN A 305 -8.06 -22.11 13.56
N PHE A 306 -9.36 -22.11 13.30
CA PHE A 306 -10.21 -20.92 13.23
C PHE A 306 -11.61 -21.29 13.74
N SER A 307 -11.76 -21.33 15.07
CA SER A 307 -12.94 -21.84 15.76
C SER A 307 -14.18 -20.96 15.52
N PRO A 308 -15.41 -21.50 15.60
CA PRO A 308 -16.63 -20.73 15.43
C PRO A 308 -16.85 -19.76 16.60
N TRP A 309 -17.65 -18.72 16.35
CA TRP A 309 -18.19 -17.81 17.36
C TRP A 309 -19.66 -17.50 17.05
N ASN A 310 -20.28 -16.61 17.83
CA ASN A 310 -21.66 -16.20 17.58
C ASN A 310 -21.75 -15.32 16.32
N LEU A 311 -22.20 -15.91 15.20
CA LEU A 311 -22.34 -15.26 13.89
C LEU A 311 -23.62 -14.42 13.72
N THR A 312 -24.54 -14.41 14.70
CA THR A 312 -25.89 -13.83 14.57
C THR A 312 -25.96 -12.33 14.28
N SER A 313 -24.85 -11.59 14.45
CA SER A 313 -24.81 -10.13 14.32
C SER A 313 -24.36 -9.64 12.94
N SER A 314 -23.72 -10.49 12.13
CA SER A 314 -22.98 -10.09 10.93
C SER A 314 -23.62 -10.60 9.64
N HIS A 315 -24.68 -9.94 9.18
CA HIS A 315 -25.45 -10.32 7.98
C HIS A 315 -24.65 -10.33 6.66
N ASN A 316 -23.41 -9.86 6.65
CA ASN A 316 -22.52 -9.89 5.48
C ASN A 316 -21.05 -10.02 5.91
N LEU A 317 -20.72 -11.13 6.58
CA LEU A 317 -19.36 -11.43 7.04
C LEU A 317 -18.53 -12.06 5.92
N SER A 318 -17.45 -11.38 5.53
CA SER A 318 -16.40 -11.92 4.67
C SER A 318 -15.20 -12.38 5.51
N ILE A 319 -14.76 -13.63 5.33
CA ILE A 319 -13.57 -14.20 5.98
C ILE A 319 -12.61 -14.71 4.90
N ASN A 320 -11.40 -14.16 4.85
CA ASN A 320 -10.34 -14.65 3.99
C ASN A 320 -9.27 -15.36 4.83
N LEU A 321 -9.16 -16.68 4.66
CA LEU A 321 -8.18 -17.56 5.32
C LEU A 321 -7.17 -18.16 4.35
N TYR A 322 -7.06 -17.64 3.11
CA TYR A 322 -6.14 -18.15 2.10
C TYR A 322 -4.70 -18.24 2.63
N GLY A 323 -3.92 -19.22 2.15
CA GLY A 323 -2.49 -19.36 2.51
C GLY A 323 -2.19 -19.82 3.94
N ASN A 324 -3.18 -20.19 4.75
CA ASN A 324 -2.98 -20.69 6.12
C ASN A 324 -2.83 -22.23 6.19
N PRO A 325 -1.99 -22.77 7.09
CA PRO A 325 -1.84 -24.21 7.32
C PRO A 325 -2.97 -24.78 8.22
N LEU A 326 -4.22 -24.57 7.85
CA LEU A 326 -5.39 -25.02 8.61
C LEU A 326 -5.45 -26.55 8.71
N VAL A 327 -5.62 -27.06 9.94
CA VAL A 327 -5.76 -28.49 10.21
C VAL A 327 -7.23 -28.87 10.16
N CYS A 328 -7.62 -29.68 9.19
CA CYS A 328 -9.02 -30.11 9.01
C CYS A 328 -9.45 -31.07 10.13
N HIS A 329 -10.23 -30.54 11.08
CA HIS A 329 -10.89 -31.29 12.15
C HIS A 329 -12.30 -30.73 12.42
N CYS A 330 -13.12 -31.45 13.20
CA CYS A 330 -14.53 -31.13 13.39
C CYS A 330 -14.80 -29.68 13.84
N GLU A 331 -13.94 -29.09 14.69
CA GLU A 331 -14.11 -27.70 15.15
C GLU A 331 -14.11 -26.65 14.04
N ILE A 332 -13.48 -26.90 12.88
CA ILE A 332 -13.47 -25.94 11.75
C ILE A 332 -14.45 -26.33 10.62
N SER A 333 -15.29 -27.35 10.83
CA SER A 333 -16.27 -27.79 9.82
C SER A 333 -17.32 -26.73 9.47
N TRP A 334 -17.56 -25.77 10.37
CA TRP A 334 -18.44 -24.61 10.14
C TRP A 334 -17.96 -23.69 9.00
N LEU A 335 -16.68 -23.73 8.63
CA LEU A 335 -16.17 -23.02 7.43
C LEU A 335 -16.64 -23.67 6.12
N LEU A 336 -17.23 -24.87 6.19
CA LEU A 336 -17.75 -25.63 5.05
C LEU A 336 -19.28 -25.68 5.04
N SER A 337 -19.97 -25.25 6.10
CA SER A 337 -21.43 -25.10 6.06
C SER A 337 -21.80 -23.79 5.39
N ASN A 338 -22.70 -23.85 4.40
CA ASN A 338 -23.33 -22.63 3.92
C ASN A 338 -24.22 -22.09 5.05
N PRO A 339 -24.21 -20.78 5.34
CA PRO A 339 -25.07 -20.19 6.37
C PRO A 339 -26.58 -20.33 6.05
N ASP A 340 -26.92 -20.65 4.80
CA ASP A 340 -28.30 -20.90 4.36
C ASP A 340 -28.79 -22.33 4.63
N THR A 341 -27.89 -23.31 4.85
CA THR A 341 -28.30 -24.73 5.01
C THR A 341 -28.88 -25.10 6.37
N GLU A 342 -28.69 -24.28 7.42
CA GLU A 342 -29.21 -24.56 8.77
C GLU A 342 -30.66 -24.07 8.98
N ARG A 343 -31.39 -23.68 7.92
CA ARG A 343 -32.79 -23.23 8.03
C ARG A 343 -33.86 -24.28 7.67
N GLU A 344 -33.49 -25.47 7.18
CA GLU A 344 -34.48 -26.47 6.73
C GLU A 344 -34.53 -27.79 7.55
N GLU A 345 -33.57 -28.06 8.44
CA GLU A 345 -33.56 -29.30 9.25
C GLU A 345 -33.97 -29.10 10.72
N ASP A 346 -35.19 -28.61 10.97
CA ASP A 346 -35.89 -28.84 12.25
C ASP A 346 -37.42 -28.97 12.10
N THR A 347 -37.87 -29.96 11.31
CA THR A 347 -39.28 -30.41 11.30
C THR A 347 -39.46 -31.93 11.15
N THR A 348 -39.03 -32.72 12.13
CA THR A 348 -39.40 -34.15 12.22
C THR A 348 -40.57 -34.39 13.18
N ILE A 349 -41.82 -34.21 12.71
CA ILE A 349 -43.04 -34.78 13.34
C ILE A 349 -43.95 -35.34 12.23
N PRO A 350 -44.46 -36.59 12.33
CA PRO A 350 -45.01 -37.32 11.18
C PRO A 350 -46.44 -36.94 10.78
N HIS A 351 -46.75 -37.17 9.49
CA HIS A 351 -48.04 -36.91 8.86
C HIS A 351 -49.25 -37.62 9.52
N GLN A 352 -50.31 -36.85 9.77
CA GLN A 352 -51.68 -37.26 9.50
C GLN A 352 -52.42 -36.17 8.69
N SER A 353 -53.35 -36.58 7.84
CA SER A 353 -54.15 -35.75 6.93
C SER A 353 -55.56 -36.39 6.81
N PRO A 354 -56.61 -35.76 6.22
CA PRO A 354 -56.63 -34.47 5.51
C PRO A 354 -57.87 -33.52 5.75
N LEU A 355 -57.66 -32.20 5.51
CA LEU A 355 -58.61 -31.17 4.98
C LEU A 355 -59.96 -30.84 5.73
N PRO A 356 -60.69 -29.73 5.39
CA PRO A 356 -60.42 -28.65 4.42
C PRO A 356 -60.65 -27.17 4.88
N SER A 357 -59.92 -26.23 4.24
CA SER A 357 -60.39 -24.91 3.69
C SER A 357 -60.84 -23.70 4.56
N PHE A 358 -60.82 -22.52 3.89
CA PHE A 358 -61.27 -21.15 4.26
C PHE A 358 -60.28 -20.27 5.06
N THR A 359 -59.96 -19.00 4.70
CA THR A 359 -60.06 -18.20 3.44
C THR A 359 -59.31 -16.85 3.63
N THR A 360 -58.78 -16.24 2.55
CA THR A 360 -58.52 -14.77 2.34
C THR A 360 -57.61 -14.01 3.34
N GLU A 361 -56.81 -12.98 3.01
CA GLU A 361 -56.58 -12.11 1.82
C GLU A 361 -55.09 -11.61 1.90
N VAL A 362 -54.29 -11.55 0.81
CA VAL A 362 -54.09 -10.40 -0.13
C VAL A 362 -53.64 -9.12 0.62
N THR A 363 -52.43 -8.56 0.50
CA THR A 363 -51.55 -8.16 -0.64
C THR A 363 -50.06 -8.20 -0.20
N GLY A 364 -49.00 -8.14 -1.02
CA GLY A 364 -48.86 -8.01 -2.47
C GLY A 364 -47.78 -6.97 -2.87
N THR A 365 -46.68 -7.42 -3.52
CA THR A 365 -45.73 -6.65 -4.38
C THR A 365 -44.90 -5.48 -3.78
N SER A 366 -43.71 -5.12 -4.26
CA SER A 366 -42.69 -5.79 -5.11
C SER A 366 -41.37 -5.00 -5.11
N SER A 367 -40.25 -5.71 -5.33
CA SER A 367 -38.93 -5.28 -5.84
C SER A 367 -38.75 -3.87 -6.45
N PHE A 368 -37.59 -3.26 -6.19
CA PHE A 368 -36.82 -2.50 -7.18
C PHE A 368 -35.30 -2.63 -6.93
N GLU A 369 -34.54 -2.92 -7.99
CA GLU A 369 -33.07 -2.92 -8.05
C GLU A 369 -32.55 -1.54 -8.48
N VAL A 370 -31.39 -1.09 -7.99
CA VAL A 370 -30.47 -0.22 -8.75
C VAL A 370 -29.00 -0.51 -8.36
N SER A 371 -28.18 -0.68 -9.39
CA SER A 371 -26.72 -0.66 -9.55
C SER A 371 -25.86 0.01 -8.45
N SER A 372 -24.68 -0.47 -8.06
CA SER A 372 -23.54 -1.07 -8.80
C SER A 372 -22.80 -0.10 -9.74
N ASP A 373 -21.80 0.63 -9.24
CA ASP A 373 -20.52 0.90 -9.96
C ASP A 373 -19.51 1.74 -9.14
N LEU A 374 -18.25 1.76 -9.60
CA LEU A 374 -17.10 2.63 -9.24
C LEU A 374 -16.24 2.27 -7.99
N PHE A 375 -15.15 1.53 -8.24
CA PHE A 375 -13.92 1.53 -7.42
C PHE A 375 -12.70 1.92 -8.29
N ILE A 376 -11.88 2.86 -7.83
CA ILE A 376 -10.62 3.27 -8.51
C ILE A 376 -9.42 2.89 -7.64
N PRO A 377 -8.46 2.08 -8.15
CA PRO A 377 -7.22 1.77 -7.46
C PRO A 377 -6.15 2.86 -7.68
N TYR A 378 -5.23 2.97 -6.73
CA TYR A 378 -4.25 4.06 -6.69
C TYR A 378 -2.88 3.70 -7.27
N SER A 379 -2.37 4.59 -8.13
CA SER A 379 -1.06 4.49 -8.77
C SER A 379 0.12 4.78 -7.83
N ARG A 380 1.18 3.97 -7.91
CA ARG A 380 2.52 4.28 -7.40
C ARG A 380 3.39 4.73 -8.58
N THR A 381 3.84 5.98 -8.58
CA THR A 381 4.76 6.51 -9.60
C THR A 381 6.22 6.36 -9.18
N ASP A 382 7.04 5.76 -10.05
CA ASP A 382 8.50 5.77 -9.95
C ASP A 382 9.08 7.15 -10.32
N SER A 383 10.25 7.47 -9.78
CA SER A 383 10.98 8.70 -10.09
C SER A 383 12.22 8.45 -10.95
N ASN A 384 12.08 8.74 -12.24
CA ASN A 384 13.08 9.24 -13.20
C ASN A 384 14.51 8.66 -13.25
N LYS A 385 14.90 8.30 -14.48
CA LYS A 385 16.11 8.85 -15.10
C LYS A 385 15.80 9.42 -16.48
N ASN A 386 16.11 10.70 -16.66
CA ASN A 386 16.22 11.32 -17.98
C ASN A 386 17.55 10.89 -18.63
N ASP A 387 17.56 10.74 -19.95
CA ASP A 387 18.67 11.25 -20.74
C ASP A 387 18.16 11.77 -22.10
N LEU A 388 18.87 12.72 -22.70
CA LEU A 388 18.42 13.46 -23.87
C LEU A 388 18.66 12.70 -25.17
N SER A 389 17.79 12.90 -26.17
CA SER A 389 17.99 12.44 -27.54
C SER A 389 18.31 13.60 -28.49
N LEU A 390 19.15 13.34 -29.49
CA LEU A 390 19.46 14.26 -30.59
C LEU A 390 18.91 13.69 -31.91
N GLN A 391 18.01 14.47 -32.53
CA GLN A 391 17.58 14.55 -33.94
C GLN A 391 17.92 13.43 -34.98
N ASP A 392 16.84 12.89 -35.59
CA ASP A 392 16.55 12.78 -37.05
C ASP A 392 17.34 11.82 -38.00
N PRO A 393 16.79 11.44 -39.19
CA PRO A 393 15.38 11.12 -39.52
C PRO A 393 15.19 9.95 -40.55
N THR A 394 13.94 9.77 -41.02
CA THR A 394 13.44 8.90 -42.15
C THR A 394 13.18 7.41 -41.80
N LYS A 395 12.22 6.68 -42.42
CA LYS A 395 11.36 6.92 -43.61
C LYS A 395 10.04 6.09 -43.54
N SER A 396 9.03 6.45 -44.34
CA SER A 396 7.79 5.68 -44.59
C SER A 396 8.07 4.31 -45.27
N THR A 397 7.17 3.32 -45.41
CA THR A 397 5.78 3.38 -45.93
C THR A 397 5.05 2.01 -45.81
N SER A 398 3.71 2.02 -45.64
CA SER A 398 2.67 1.05 -46.10
C SER A 398 2.90 -0.49 -46.16
N LEU A 399 1.91 -1.23 -45.63
CA LEU A 399 1.65 -2.67 -45.84
C LEU A 399 0.25 -2.88 -46.47
N PRO A 400 0.06 -3.85 -47.39
CA PRO A 400 -1.27 -4.36 -47.72
C PRO A 400 -1.41 -5.91 -47.77
N ASN A 401 -2.56 -6.40 -47.26
CA ASN A 401 -3.39 -7.55 -47.70
C ASN A 401 -2.82 -8.96 -47.97
N LEU A 402 -3.37 -9.97 -47.26
CA LEU A 402 -4.03 -11.22 -47.76
C LEU A 402 -4.59 -11.97 -46.53
N ALA A 403 -5.90 -12.16 -46.31
CA ALA A 403 -6.93 -12.92 -47.03
C ALA A 403 -6.89 -14.47 -46.83
N SER A 404 -7.59 -14.93 -45.78
CA SER A 404 -8.55 -16.07 -45.71
C SER A 404 -8.40 -17.35 -46.56
N THR A 405 -8.52 -18.52 -45.90
CA THR A 405 -9.21 -19.72 -46.43
C THR A 405 -9.82 -20.56 -45.30
N ASN A 406 -11.06 -21.04 -45.48
CA ASN A 406 -11.79 -21.99 -44.62
C ASN A 406 -12.21 -23.23 -45.44
N SER A 407 -12.36 -24.40 -44.79
CA SER A 407 -13.17 -25.55 -45.24
C SER A 407 -13.64 -26.31 -43.98
N LEU A 408 -14.91 -26.57 -43.64
CA LEU A 408 -16.19 -26.88 -44.36
C LEU A 408 -16.48 -28.39 -44.40
N LEU A 409 -17.55 -28.78 -43.67
CA LEU A 409 -18.40 -30.00 -43.67
C LEU A 409 -19.42 -29.72 -42.54
N ASP A 410 -20.71 -29.40 -42.71
CA ASP A 410 -21.82 -29.89 -43.56
C ASP A 410 -22.57 -31.13 -43.00
N TYR A 411 -23.74 -30.87 -42.42
CA TYR A 411 -24.99 -31.65 -42.62
C TYR A 411 -26.21 -30.84 -42.13
N THR A 412 -27.32 -30.91 -42.87
CA THR A 412 -28.55 -30.12 -42.69
C THR A 412 -29.73 -30.95 -42.17
N ASP A 413 -30.74 -30.30 -41.58
CA ASP A 413 -32.17 -30.67 -41.75
C ASP A 413 -33.08 -29.43 -41.54
N ASP A 414 -34.12 -29.31 -42.36
CA ASP A 414 -35.01 -28.14 -42.50
C ASP A 414 -36.21 -28.14 -41.51
N TYR A 415 -36.73 -26.95 -41.17
CA TYR A 415 -38.17 -26.63 -41.20
C TYR A 415 -38.41 -25.10 -41.25
N ASP A 416 -39.16 -24.63 -42.26
CA ASP A 416 -39.52 -23.22 -42.48
C ASP A 416 -40.54 -22.67 -41.48
N TYR A 417 -40.39 -21.38 -41.11
CA TYR A 417 -41.53 -20.49 -40.84
C TYR A 417 -41.18 -19.02 -41.20
N GLU A 418 -42.21 -18.23 -41.50
CA GLU A 418 -42.11 -17.01 -42.32
C GLU A 418 -41.35 -15.81 -41.70
N ASN A 419 -40.87 -14.95 -42.61
CA ASN A 419 -40.03 -13.80 -42.35
C ASN A 419 -40.79 -12.61 -41.74
N GLN A 420 -40.39 -12.15 -40.56
CA GLN A 420 -40.75 -10.82 -40.06
C GLN A 420 -39.54 -10.14 -39.38
N GLN A 421 -39.20 -8.95 -39.86
CA GLN A 421 -37.97 -8.25 -39.47
C GLN A 421 -37.95 -7.86 -37.99
N VAL A 422 -36.96 -8.37 -37.26
CA VAL A 422 -36.42 -7.71 -36.06
C VAL A 422 -34.98 -7.32 -36.37
N ALA A 423 -34.60 -6.09 -36.04
CA ALA A 423 -33.30 -5.54 -36.41
C ALA A 423 -32.15 -6.34 -35.78
N SER A 424 -31.24 -6.85 -36.62
CA SER A 424 -29.98 -7.42 -36.17
C SER A 424 -29.09 -6.31 -35.63
N VAL A 425 -29.19 -6.03 -34.33
CA VAL A 425 -28.15 -5.28 -33.61
C VAL A 425 -26.90 -6.13 -33.68
N ALA A 426 -25.90 -5.68 -34.44
CA ALA A 426 -24.58 -6.28 -34.42
C ALA A 426 -23.97 -6.04 -33.02
N GLN A 427 -24.13 -7.00 -32.12
CA GLN A 427 -23.43 -6.99 -30.84
C GLN A 427 -21.94 -7.14 -31.14
N THR A 428 -21.19 -6.05 -30.89
CA THR A 428 -19.74 -6.12 -30.75
C THR A 428 -19.45 -7.06 -29.60
N VAL A 429 -18.83 -8.20 -29.91
CA VAL A 429 -18.38 -9.14 -28.90
C VAL A 429 -17.20 -8.51 -28.19
N ASP A 430 -17.42 -8.05 -26.96
CA ASP A 430 -16.36 -7.47 -26.15
C ASP A 430 -15.36 -8.57 -25.75
N LEU A 431 -14.13 -8.46 -26.26
CA LEU A 431 -13.01 -9.26 -25.77
C LEU A 431 -12.60 -8.76 -24.38
N CYS A 432 -12.18 -9.69 -23.52
CA CYS A 432 -11.65 -9.31 -22.21
C CYS A 432 -10.38 -8.47 -22.35
N ASP A 433 -10.26 -7.39 -21.56
CA ASP A 433 -8.98 -6.68 -21.36
C ASP A 433 -8.00 -7.60 -20.61
N TYR A 434 -7.31 -8.44 -21.37
CA TYR A 434 -6.34 -9.42 -20.90
C TYR A 434 -5.02 -9.28 -21.66
N ASP A 435 -3.96 -8.88 -20.95
CA ASP A 435 -2.60 -8.83 -21.47
C ASP A 435 -1.81 -10.02 -20.90
N PRO A 436 -1.43 -11.00 -21.75
CA PRO A 436 -0.65 -12.15 -21.32
C PRO A 436 0.65 -11.78 -20.59
N CYS A 437 1.24 -10.60 -20.81
CA CYS A 437 2.50 -10.18 -20.20
C CYS A 437 2.35 -9.31 -18.93
N ARG A 438 1.12 -8.89 -18.57
CA ARG A 438 0.88 -7.97 -17.44
C ARG A 438 0.95 -8.67 -16.09
N HIS A 439 1.85 -8.21 -15.23
CA HIS A 439 2.02 -8.75 -13.89
C HIS A 439 0.85 -8.42 -12.97
N LEU A 440 0.43 -9.41 -12.18
CA LEU A 440 -0.68 -9.38 -11.22
C LEU A 440 -2.07 -9.16 -11.86
N GLN A 441 -2.20 -9.34 -13.18
CA GLN A 441 -3.50 -9.39 -13.83
C GLN A 441 -4.22 -10.71 -13.46
N LYS A 442 -5.53 -10.61 -13.17
CA LYS A 442 -6.39 -11.80 -12.96
C LYS A 442 -6.35 -12.70 -14.20
N PRO A 443 -6.43 -14.04 -14.07
CA PRO A 443 -6.55 -14.94 -15.21
C PRO A 443 -7.78 -14.57 -16.04
N CYS A 444 -7.70 -14.72 -17.37
CA CYS A 444 -8.80 -14.31 -18.24
C CYS A 444 -10.12 -15.03 -17.88
N VAL A 445 -10.05 -16.30 -17.45
CA VAL A 445 -11.23 -17.09 -16.99
C VAL A 445 -12.02 -16.36 -15.91
N ASP A 446 -11.33 -15.62 -15.02
CA ASP A 446 -11.98 -14.86 -13.96
C ASP A 446 -12.47 -13.48 -14.45
N LEU A 447 -11.81 -12.88 -15.45
CA LEU A 447 -12.34 -11.67 -16.12
C LEU A 447 -13.64 -11.96 -16.88
N GLN A 448 -13.71 -13.11 -17.55
CA GLN A 448 -14.90 -13.61 -18.24
C GLN A 448 -16.09 -13.82 -17.28
N LYS A 449 -15.84 -14.32 -16.06
CA LYS A 449 -16.87 -14.41 -15.00
C LYS A 449 -17.38 -13.05 -14.52
N LEU A 450 -16.53 -12.01 -14.52
CA LEU A 450 -16.91 -10.67 -14.04
C LEU A 450 -17.67 -9.83 -15.07
N SER A 451 -17.42 -10.02 -16.37
CA SER A 451 -17.92 -9.09 -17.41
C SER A 451 -18.52 -9.76 -18.66
N SER A 452 -18.70 -11.08 -18.65
CA SER A 452 -19.24 -11.86 -19.79
C SER A 452 -18.46 -11.70 -21.11
N CYS A 453 -17.27 -11.13 -21.07
CA CYS A 453 -16.38 -10.93 -22.20
C CYS A 453 -15.82 -12.26 -22.74
N LEU A 454 -15.48 -12.32 -24.03
CA LEU A 454 -14.85 -13.52 -24.59
C LEU A 454 -13.32 -13.49 -24.39
N CYS A 455 -12.82 -14.49 -23.70
CA CYS A 455 -11.40 -14.82 -23.69
C CYS A 455 -11.01 -15.60 -24.94
N PRO A 456 -10.04 -15.13 -25.75
CA PRO A 456 -9.64 -15.85 -26.95
C PRO A 456 -8.83 -17.11 -26.60
N GLY A 457 -9.35 -18.28 -27.01
CA GLY A 457 -8.56 -19.49 -27.23
C GLY A 457 -7.85 -20.11 -26.02
N MET A 458 -8.39 -20.00 -24.80
CA MET A 458 -7.84 -20.74 -23.66
C MET A 458 -8.30 -22.20 -23.63
N SER A 459 -7.36 -23.10 -23.38
CA SER A 459 -7.65 -24.49 -22.99
C SER A 459 -8.38 -24.56 -21.65
N ASP A 460 -9.06 -25.68 -21.39
CA ASP A 460 -9.57 -26.00 -20.06
C ASP A 460 -8.45 -26.38 -19.06
N GLU A 461 -8.82 -26.58 -17.79
CA GLU A 461 -7.90 -26.98 -16.71
C GLU A 461 -7.41 -28.43 -16.80
N PHE A 462 -8.03 -29.26 -17.65
CA PHE A 462 -7.77 -30.69 -17.82
C PHE A 462 -6.94 -31.02 -19.07
N THR A 463 -6.63 -30.01 -19.87
CA THR A 463 -5.68 -30.01 -20.99
C THR A 463 -4.31 -29.53 -20.49
N ILE A 464 -3.22 -30.20 -20.88
CA ILE A 464 -1.85 -29.79 -20.52
C ILE A 464 -1.59 -28.37 -21.03
N PRO A 465 -1.09 -27.43 -20.21
CA PRO A 465 -0.94 -26.05 -20.62
C PRO A 465 0.24 -25.86 -21.58
N ASP A 466 0.12 -24.91 -22.49
CA ASP A 466 1.21 -24.53 -23.40
C ASP A 466 2.39 -23.92 -22.63
N PRO A 467 3.63 -24.00 -23.16
CA PRO A 467 4.79 -23.38 -22.53
C PRO A 467 4.66 -21.84 -22.42
N PRO A 468 4.93 -21.25 -21.24
CA PRO A 468 4.98 -19.79 -21.08
C PRO A 468 6.10 -19.18 -21.93
N ARG A 469 5.89 -17.97 -22.44
CA ARG A 469 6.90 -17.29 -23.28
C ARG A 469 7.86 -16.51 -22.39
N PHE A 470 9.15 -16.83 -22.45
CA PHE A 470 10.19 -16.03 -21.79
C PHE A 470 10.19 -14.60 -22.35
N HIS A 471 10.32 -13.58 -21.49
CA HIS A 471 10.37 -12.18 -21.89
C HIS A 471 11.78 -11.60 -21.70
N GLU A 472 12.20 -11.34 -20.46
CA GLU A 472 13.52 -10.76 -20.15
C GLU A 472 14.03 -11.12 -18.75
N VAL A 473 15.26 -10.69 -18.43
CA VAL A 473 15.80 -10.67 -17.06
C VAL A 473 16.13 -9.24 -16.68
N SER A 474 15.52 -8.75 -15.60
CA SER A 474 15.79 -7.43 -15.02
C SER A 474 16.47 -7.54 -13.64
N GLU A 475 16.83 -6.39 -13.06
CA GLU A 475 17.32 -6.24 -11.67
C GLU A 475 18.52 -7.14 -11.28
N MET A 476 19.31 -7.60 -12.26
CA MET A 476 20.44 -8.51 -12.01
C MET A 476 21.45 -7.94 -11.00
N ARG A 477 21.66 -8.68 -9.91
CA ARG A 477 22.71 -8.48 -8.89
C ARG A 477 23.77 -9.58 -9.02
N ASP A 478 24.65 -9.70 -8.04
CA ASP A 478 25.61 -10.79 -7.95
C ASP A 478 24.98 -12.09 -7.41
N THR A 479 23.99 -12.00 -6.51
CA THR A 479 23.30 -13.17 -5.94
C THR A 479 21.81 -13.29 -6.29
N SER A 480 21.25 -12.38 -7.10
CA SER A 480 19.83 -12.44 -7.49
C SER A 480 19.56 -11.93 -8.92
N ALA A 481 18.44 -12.37 -9.49
CA ALA A 481 17.96 -11.93 -10.81
C ALA A 481 16.43 -12.03 -10.90
N GLN A 482 15.77 -11.03 -11.51
CA GLN A 482 14.33 -11.01 -11.70
C GLN A 482 13.97 -11.48 -13.11
N ILE A 483 13.24 -12.58 -13.22
CA ILE A 483 12.87 -13.23 -14.48
C ILE A 483 11.46 -12.80 -14.87
N HIS A 484 11.24 -12.43 -16.14
CA HIS A 484 9.93 -12.02 -16.68
C HIS A 484 9.44 -12.97 -17.77
N TRP A 485 8.13 -13.21 -17.84
CA TRP A 485 7.49 -14.08 -18.84
C TRP A 485 6.06 -13.64 -19.13
N CYS A 486 5.52 -14.09 -20.26
CA CYS A 486 4.11 -13.94 -20.61
C CYS A 486 3.36 -15.28 -20.49
N SER A 487 2.09 -15.21 -20.15
CA SER A 487 1.17 -16.34 -20.07
C SER A 487 1.08 -17.09 -21.39
N PRO A 488 0.89 -18.42 -21.37
CA PRO A 488 0.28 -19.15 -22.46
C PRO A 488 -1.22 -18.82 -22.56
N ASN A 489 -1.83 -19.17 -23.70
CA ASN A 489 -3.28 -19.17 -23.89
C ASN A 489 -3.87 -20.50 -23.37
N SER A 490 -3.66 -20.79 -22.10
CA SER A 490 -4.09 -22.04 -21.45
C SER A 490 -4.56 -21.73 -20.04
N ALA A 491 -5.43 -22.56 -19.48
CA ALA A 491 -5.73 -22.47 -18.05
C ALA A 491 -4.46 -22.80 -17.24
N VAL A 492 -3.97 -21.84 -16.45
CA VAL A 492 -2.81 -21.98 -15.56
C VAL A 492 -3.25 -21.76 -14.12
N ARG A 493 -2.89 -22.69 -13.23
CA ARG A 493 -3.12 -22.60 -11.78
C ARG A 493 -1.93 -21.98 -11.05
N PHE A 494 -0.71 -22.35 -11.46
CA PHE A 494 0.54 -21.75 -10.98
C PHE A 494 1.66 -21.92 -12.00
N TYR A 495 2.74 -21.15 -11.82
CA TYR A 495 4.00 -21.27 -12.53
C TYR A 495 5.08 -21.86 -11.61
N GLN A 496 6.13 -22.41 -12.21
CA GLN A 496 7.34 -22.82 -11.51
C GLN A 496 8.57 -22.49 -12.37
N LEU A 497 9.62 -21.95 -11.75
CA LEU A 497 10.89 -21.69 -12.42
C LEU A 497 11.89 -22.80 -12.10
N ALA A 498 12.35 -23.49 -13.13
CA ALA A 498 13.42 -24.49 -13.05
C ALA A 498 14.73 -23.87 -13.52
N TYR A 499 15.76 -23.80 -12.67
CA TYR A 499 17.03 -23.14 -12.99
C TYR A 499 18.27 -23.94 -12.56
N ARG A 500 19.38 -23.77 -13.27
CA ARG A 500 20.68 -24.40 -12.96
C ARG A 500 21.87 -23.60 -13.50
N PRO A 501 23.09 -23.76 -12.95
CA PRO A 501 24.30 -23.23 -13.58
C PRO A 501 24.52 -23.88 -14.94
N ASN A 502 24.74 -23.06 -15.97
CA ASN A 502 24.89 -23.50 -17.35
C ASN A 502 26.15 -24.38 -17.52
N GLY A 503 26.08 -25.38 -18.38
CA GLY A 503 27.17 -26.35 -18.61
C GLY A 503 27.36 -27.39 -17.50
N THR A 504 26.59 -27.37 -16.39
CA THR A 504 26.70 -28.38 -15.33
C THR A 504 25.74 -29.56 -15.54
N LYS A 505 26.17 -30.77 -15.20
CA LYS A 505 25.31 -31.98 -15.14
C LYS A 505 24.42 -32.03 -13.88
N LYS A 506 24.21 -30.90 -13.19
CA LYS A 506 23.35 -30.85 -12.00
C LYS A 506 21.89 -30.87 -12.43
N ASN A 507 21.04 -31.44 -11.56
CA ASN A 507 19.59 -31.32 -11.67
C ASN A 507 19.17 -29.85 -11.59
N TYR A 508 18.00 -29.52 -12.16
CA TYR A 508 17.40 -28.21 -12.00
C TYR A 508 16.97 -28.01 -10.54
N THR A 509 17.25 -26.82 -10.00
CA THR A 509 16.60 -26.32 -8.79
C THR A 509 15.26 -25.72 -9.21
N ASN A 510 14.17 -26.14 -8.56
CA ASN A 510 12.84 -25.60 -8.83
C ASN A 510 12.48 -24.54 -7.78
N SER A 511 11.80 -23.48 -8.19
CA SER A 511 11.11 -22.57 -7.27
C SER A 511 9.94 -23.27 -6.58
N GLY A 512 9.39 -22.62 -5.53
CA GLY A 512 8.03 -22.92 -5.08
C GLY A 512 6.97 -22.60 -6.15
N GLU A 513 5.71 -22.86 -5.82
CA GLU A 513 4.57 -22.50 -6.66
C GLU A 513 4.43 -20.98 -6.73
N ILE A 514 4.28 -20.44 -7.93
CA ILE A 514 4.16 -19.01 -8.20
C ILE A 514 2.76 -18.76 -8.77
N TYR A 515 2.00 -17.81 -8.21
CA TYR A 515 0.60 -17.56 -8.57
C TYR A 515 0.37 -17.37 -10.08
N ALA A 516 -0.78 -17.84 -10.60
CA ALA A 516 -1.16 -17.70 -12.01
C ALA A 516 -1.25 -16.25 -12.53
N THR A 517 -1.30 -15.27 -11.64
CA THR A 517 -1.27 -13.83 -11.96
C THR A 517 0.17 -13.28 -12.12
N ALA A 518 1.19 -14.02 -11.70
CA ALA A 518 2.57 -13.58 -11.77
C ALA A 518 3.14 -13.63 -13.20
N ARG A 519 3.91 -12.61 -13.56
CA ARG A 519 4.66 -12.50 -14.83
C ARG A 519 6.12 -12.11 -14.60
N ARG A 520 6.50 -11.95 -13.33
CA ARG A 520 7.87 -11.72 -12.87
C ARG A 520 8.12 -12.45 -11.56
N TYR A 521 9.35 -12.91 -11.34
CA TYR A 521 9.78 -13.57 -10.10
C TYR A 521 11.28 -13.41 -9.88
N THR A 522 11.69 -13.13 -8.64
CA THR A 522 13.11 -12.96 -8.29
C THR A 522 13.70 -14.27 -7.79
N LEU A 523 14.74 -14.75 -8.48
CA LEU A 523 15.60 -15.83 -7.99
C LEU A 523 16.65 -15.24 -7.04
N TYR A 524 16.88 -15.92 -5.92
CA TYR A 524 17.88 -15.57 -4.90
C TYR A 524 18.94 -16.69 -4.80
N ASP A 525 19.94 -16.48 -3.94
CA ASP A 525 21.03 -17.43 -3.65
C ASP A 525 21.80 -17.93 -4.89
N LEU A 526 21.88 -17.08 -5.92
CA LEU A 526 22.68 -17.33 -7.11
C LEU A 526 24.16 -17.10 -6.83
N LEU A 527 25.03 -17.80 -7.57
CA LEU A 527 26.47 -17.60 -7.51
C LEU A 527 26.87 -16.35 -8.31
N PRO A 528 27.74 -15.47 -7.77
CA PRO A 528 28.29 -14.33 -8.50
C PRO A 528 29.04 -14.72 -9.79
N GLY A 529 28.98 -13.86 -10.79
CA GLY A 529 29.69 -14.00 -12.08
C GLY A 529 29.37 -15.29 -12.85
N SER A 530 28.25 -15.95 -12.54
CA SER A 530 27.93 -17.30 -13.04
C SER A 530 26.80 -17.25 -14.05
N THR A 531 26.92 -18.04 -15.11
CA THR A 531 25.85 -18.21 -16.11
C THR A 531 24.82 -19.22 -15.61
N TYR A 532 23.54 -18.84 -15.62
CA TYR A 532 22.42 -19.70 -15.29
C TYR A 532 21.54 -19.94 -16.52
N GLN A 533 21.00 -21.15 -16.63
CA GLN A 533 19.89 -21.50 -17.50
C GLN A 533 18.62 -21.56 -16.65
N VAL A 534 17.55 -20.90 -17.07
CA VAL A 534 16.24 -20.90 -16.41
C VAL A 534 15.14 -21.25 -17.41
N CYS A 535 14.12 -21.97 -16.95
CA CYS A 535 12.92 -22.33 -17.70
C CYS A 535 11.68 -21.98 -16.86
N ILE A 536 10.66 -21.37 -17.47
CA ILE A 536 9.33 -21.21 -16.87
C ILE A 536 8.46 -22.41 -17.26
N ILE A 537 7.74 -22.97 -16.29
CA ILE A 537 6.81 -24.09 -16.45
C ILE A 537 5.43 -23.63 -15.97
N ALA A 538 4.39 -23.81 -16.77
CA ALA A 538 3.00 -23.63 -16.33
C ALA A 538 2.43 -24.96 -15.82
N TRP A 539 1.57 -24.90 -14.81
CA TRP A 539 0.89 -26.05 -14.21
C TRP A 539 -0.62 -25.84 -14.09
N ASN A 540 -1.40 -26.90 -14.31
CA ASN A 540 -2.84 -26.96 -14.03
C ASN A 540 -3.24 -28.37 -13.55
N LYS A 541 -4.52 -28.78 -13.66
CA LYS A 541 -4.99 -30.10 -13.18
C LYS A 541 -4.50 -31.25 -14.08
N ALA A 542 -4.19 -30.98 -15.35
CA ALA A 542 -3.68 -31.95 -16.30
C ALA A 542 -2.21 -32.30 -16.09
N GLY A 543 -1.41 -31.34 -15.63
CA GLY A 543 0.03 -31.49 -15.44
C GLY A 543 0.80 -30.20 -15.74
N SER A 544 2.04 -30.35 -16.22
CA SER A 544 2.95 -29.26 -16.56
C SER A 544 3.22 -29.13 -18.06
N SER A 545 3.45 -27.88 -18.49
CA SER A 545 3.85 -27.54 -19.86
C SER A 545 5.20 -28.15 -20.24
N GLN A 546 5.32 -28.71 -21.44
CA GLN A 546 6.60 -29.28 -21.92
C GLN A 546 7.62 -28.19 -22.29
N THR A 547 8.87 -28.37 -21.86
CA THR A 547 9.98 -27.43 -22.08
C THR A 547 10.95 -27.85 -23.19
N THR A 548 10.72 -28.99 -23.84
CA THR A 548 11.59 -29.58 -24.88
C THR A 548 10.88 -29.69 -26.23
N GLY A 549 11.51 -29.19 -27.30
CA GLY A 549 11.07 -29.44 -28.69
C GLY A 549 10.54 -28.23 -29.46
N TRP A 550 10.42 -27.05 -28.84
CA TRP A 550 9.93 -25.84 -29.50
C TRP A 550 11.05 -25.04 -30.17
N ASN A 551 10.97 -24.90 -31.49
CA ASN A 551 11.76 -23.97 -32.28
C ASN A 551 10.91 -22.75 -32.67
N GLU A 552 11.59 -21.61 -32.84
CA GLU A 552 11.10 -20.31 -33.33
C GLU A 552 10.33 -19.42 -32.33
N HIS A 553 10.87 -18.20 -32.17
CA HIS A 553 10.29 -17.01 -31.51
C HIS A 553 9.77 -17.17 -30.05
N ASN A 554 10.69 -16.94 -29.10
CA ASN A 554 10.50 -16.89 -27.63
C ASN A 554 10.24 -18.25 -26.92
N PRO A 555 11.28 -19.08 -26.74
CA PRO A 555 11.18 -20.34 -25.98
C PRO A 555 10.87 -20.12 -24.49
N PRO A 556 10.38 -21.15 -23.76
CA PRO A 556 10.14 -21.08 -22.31
C PRO A 556 11.42 -21.03 -21.46
N CYS A 557 12.60 -21.19 -22.08
CA CYS A 557 13.89 -21.24 -21.40
C CYS A 557 14.84 -20.19 -21.96
N SER A 558 15.65 -19.57 -21.10
CA SER A 558 16.69 -18.62 -21.47
C SER A 558 17.92 -18.77 -20.58
N THR A 559 18.99 -18.04 -20.90
CA THR A 559 20.24 -17.99 -20.12
C THR A 559 20.61 -16.56 -19.78
N PHE A 560 21.04 -16.33 -18.54
CA PHE A 560 21.53 -15.03 -18.06
C PHE A 560 22.81 -15.19 -17.23
N VAL A 561 23.49 -14.10 -16.93
CA VAL A 561 24.74 -14.08 -16.16
C VAL A 561 24.59 -13.13 -14.98
N THR A 562 24.88 -13.59 -13.77
CA THR A 562 24.89 -12.74 -12.57
C THR A 562 26.10 -11.80 -12.58
N LYS A 563 25.99 -10.66 -11.89
CA LYS A 563 27.11 -9.72 -11.77
C LYS A 563 28.25 -10.31 -10.94
N SER A 564 29.47 -9.82 -11.15
CA SER A 564 30.61 -10.16 -10.28
C SER A 564 30.43 -9.55 -8.90
N SER A 565 30.80 -10.24 -7.82
CA SER A 565 30.62 -9.69 -6.48
C SER A 565 31.63 -8.59 -6.18
N TYR A 566 31.11 -7.42 -5.80
CA TYR A 566 31.91 -6.28 -5.37
C TYR A 566 32.74 -6.61 -4.12
N THR A 567 32.29 -7.54 -3.27
CA THR A 567 33.05 -7.98 -2.09
C THR A 567 34.36 -8.66 -2.48
N SER A 568 34.33 -9.57 -3.46
CA SER A 568 35.53 -10.26 -3.97
C SER A 568 36.48 -9.31 -4.69
N ILE A 569 35.95 -8.34 -5.45
CA ILE A 569 36.75 -7.31 -6.13
C ILE A 569 37.44 -6.40 -5.10
N PHE A 570 36.70 -5.94 -4.08
CA PHE A 570 37.25 -5.07 -3.04
C PHE A 570 38.29 -5.80 -2.18
N ALA A 571 38.05 -7.07 -1.83
CA ALA A 571 39.02 -7.90 -1.11
C ALA A 571 40.34 -8.07 -1.90
N ALA A 572 40.26 -8.29 -3.22
CA ALA A 572 41.44 -8.36 -4.09
C ALA A 572 42.20 -7.02 -4.14
N LEU A 573 41.48 -5.89 -4.28
CA LEU A 573 42.08 -4.55 -4.25
C LEU A 573 42.78 -4.27 -2.90
N CYS A 574 42.14 -4.57 -1.78
CA CYS A 574 42.74 -4.45 -0.44
C CYS A 574 43.98 -5.35 -0.26
N ALA A 575 43.97 -6.57 -0.80
CA ALA A 575 45.14 -7.44 -0.77
C ALA A 575 46.31 -6.85 -1.58
N THR A 576 46.05 -6.36 -2.80
CA THR A 576 47.10 -5.75 -3.64
C THR A 576 47.67 -4.46 -3.03
N SER A 577 46.84 -3.60 -2.45
CA SER A 577 47.30 -2.38 -1.78
C SER A 577 48.09 -2.69 -0.51
N GLY A 578 47.68 -3.69 0.28
CA GLY A 578 48.42 -4.18 1.43
C GLY A 578 49.81 -4.73 1.06
N VAL A 579 49.91 -5.53 0.00
CA VAL A 579 51.21 -6.03 -0.52
C VAL A 579 52.09 -4.88 -1.00
N PHE A 580 51.54 -3.88 -1.69
CA PHE A 580 52.29 -2.70 -2.13
C PHE A 580 52.80 -1.86 -0.94
N LEU A 581 52.00 -1.71 0.12
CA LEU A 581 52.38 -1.01 1.35
C LEU A 581 53.51 -1.75 2.08
N ILE A 582 53.44 -3.08 2.18
CA ILE A 582 54.52 -3.90 2.73
C ILE A 582 55.80 -3.79 1.88
N ALA A 583 55.68 -3.87 0.55
CA ALA A 583 56.80 -3.75 -0.36
C ALA A 583 57.51 -2.39 -0.24
N THR A 584 56.75 -1.29 -0.20
CA THR A 584 57.31 0.07 -0.03
C THR A 584 57.95 0.27 1.34
N ILE A 585 57.38 -0.28 2.43
CA ILE A 585 58.03 -0.28 3.75
C ILE A 585 59.37 -1.03 3.69
N LEU A 586 59.40 -2.24 3.13
CA LEU A 586 60.64 -3.03 2.99
C LEU A 586 61.70 -2.28 2.16
N LEU A 587 61.29 -1.64 1.06
CA LEU A 587 62.17 -0.86 0.19
C LEU A 587 62.74 0.36 0.93
N SER A 588 61.93 1.07 1.73
CA SER A 588 62.41 2.18 2.57
C SER A 588 63.39 1.73 3.65
N VAL A 589 63.16 0.57 4.30
CA VAL A 589 64.10 -0.02 5.28
C VAL A 589 65.41 -0.42 4.61
N CYS A 590 65.37 -0.98 3.40
CA CYS A 590 66.57 -1.29 2.61
C CYS A 590 67.36 -0.03 2.23
N LEU A 591 66.69 1.05 1.80
CA LEU A 591 67.33 2.32 1.48
C LEU A 591 67.95 2.98 2.72
N CYS A 592 67.23 3.00 3.85
CA CYS A 592 67.74 3.51 5.14
C CYS A 592 68.94 2.70 5.67
N LYS A 593 69.01 1.39 5.41
CA LYS A 593 70.21 0.59 5.69
C LYS A 593 71.37 0.93 4.75
N LYS A 594 71.09 1.17 3.46
CA LYS A 594 72.12 1.52 2.46
C LYS A 594 72.72 2.92 2.71
N HIS A 595 71.96 3.84 3.30
CA HIS A 595 72.41 5.20 3.60
C HIS A 595 73.25 5.32 4.90
N LYS A 596 73.49 4.20 5.62
CA LYS A 596 74.24 4.16 6.89
C LYS A 596 75.76 3.90 6.75
N THR A 597 76.32 3.98 5.54
CA THR A 597 77.78 4.05 5.33
C THR A 597 78.22 5.53 5.31
N PRO A 598 78.95 6.03 6.33
CA PRO A 598 79.29 7.43 6.42
C PRO A 598 80.48 7.79 5.53
N HIS A 599 80.31 8.74 4.61
CA HIS A 599 81.42 9.53 4.10
C HIS A 599 81.52 10.80 4.96
N ILE A 600 82.62 10.92 5.69
CA ILE A 600 82.95 12.12 6.48
C ILE A 600 83.66 13.09 5.55
N GLU A 601 83.10 14.27 5.33
CA GLU A 601 83.88 15.43 4.91
C GLU A 601 83.25 16.74 5.38
N GLN A 602 84.05 17.80 5.41
CA GLN A 602 83.94 18.86 6.42
C GLN A 602 82.97 19.99 6.09
N TYR A 603 82.53 20.68 7.15
CA TYR A 603 81.81 21.94 7.12
C TYR A 603 82.46 22.97 6.19
N ASN A 604 81.64 23.71 5.44
CA ASN A 604 81.67 25.17 5.54
C ASN A 604 80.32 25.80 5.20
N THR A 605 79.86 26.66 6.11
CA THR A 605 78.63 27.45 5.98
C THR A 605 78.85 28.66 5.07
N HIS A 606 77.90 28.97 4.19
CA HIS A 606 77.53 30.36 3.92
C HIS A 606 76.08 30.44 3.43
N LEU A 607 75.19 30.99 4.26
CA LEU A 607 73.90 31.50 3.82
C LEU A 607 74.14 32.72 2.90
N VAL A 608 73.46 32.75 1.75
CA VAL A 608 73.23 33.97 0.99
C VAL A 608 71.72 34.13 0.80
N SER A 609 71.14 35.05 1.58
CA SER A 609 69.78 35.55 1.38
C SER A 609 69.67 36.38 0.10
N TYR A 610 68.42 36.71 -0.29
CA TYR A 610 67.93 37.64 -1.35
C TYR A 610 67.21 36.93 -2.50
N LYS A 611 66.11 37.43 -3.10
CA LYS A 611 65.12 38.49 -2.73
C LYS A 611 63.99 38.45 -3.81
N ILE A 612 62.88 39.18 -3.59
CA ILE A 612 61.94 39.71 -4.62
C ILE A 612 61.07 38.63 -5.33
N LEU A 613 59.73 38.61 -5.21
CA LEU A 613 58.63 39.54 -5.55
C LEU A 613 58.01 39.22 -6.94
N LEU A 614 56.68 39.33 -7.01
CA LEU A 614 55.82 39.06 -8.17
C LEU A 614 56.21 39.83 -9.45
N LEU A 615 55.94 39.25 -10.63
CA LEU A 615 55.12 39.87 -11.70
C LEU A 615 54.79 38.90 -12.87
N ILE A 616 53.50 38.55 -12.96
CA ILE A 616 52.55 38.50 -14.10
C ILE A 616 53.05 38.54 -15.58
N ILE A 617 52.32 37.79 -16.44
CA ILE A 617 51.83 38.04 -17.84
C ILE A 617 52.29 36.98 -18.87
N PRO A 618 51.45 36.53 -19.83
CA PRO A 618 50.04 36.88 -20.10
C PRO A 618 49.00 35.81 -19.69
#